data_AF-A0A5B0MNH5-F1
#
_entry.id   AF-A0A5B0MNH5-F1
#
_cell.length_a   1.000
_cell.length_b   1.000
_cell.length_c   1.000
_cell.angle_alpha   90.00
_cell.angle_beta   90.00
_cell.angle_gamma   90.00
#
_symmetry.space_group_name_H-M   'P 1'
#
loop_
_entity.id
_entity.type
_entity.pdbx_description
1 polymer ?
#
loop_
_entity_poly.entity_id
_entity_poly.type
_entity_poly.pdbx_seq_one_letter_code
_entity_poly.pdbx_strand_id
1 'polypeptide(L)'
;MRLVIIPQLKQHSDSFTAKAAKPKTERQLRLENEKAERAIARNMQDQRKIGDSREKSLNFPRKEVYAGKVADSIKRFSYLLGQTELFRHFCNLKEQREPEFAKLLPESENKCIQKKTKPDGQHRGQKTVKEDDEELLAADKQGDDSQLARYDEPFVFTESPSYTKGGSMRDYQVQG
;
A
#
# COMPACT_ATOMS: atom_id res chain seq x y z
N MET A 1 20.32 -41.65 73.67
CA MET A 1 18.94 -42.15 73.81
C MET A 1 17.96 -41.04 73.46
N ARG A 2 17.37 -41.10 72.27
CA ARG A 2 16.05 -40.51 71.98
C ARG A 2 15.46 -41.35 70.84
N LEU A 3 14.52 -42.20 71.24
CA LEU A 3 13.79 -43.12 70.38
C LEU A 3 12.84 -42.26 69.52
N VAL A 4 13.14 -42.09 68.25
CA VAL A 4 12.25 -41.38 67.32
C VAL A 4 11.23 -42.39 66.81
N ILE A 5 10.00 -42.23 67.27
CA ILE A 5 8.83 -42.99 66.84
C ILE A 5 8.53 -42.63 65.39
N ILE A 6 8.69 -43.61 64.49
CA ILE A 6 8.33 -43.50 63.07
C ILE A 6 6.79 -43.59 62.99
N PRO A 7 6.08 -42.56 62.48
CA PRO A 7 4.65 -42.68 62.28
C PRO A 7 4.38 -43.57 61.07
N GLN A 8 3.59 -44.62 61.28
CA GLN A 8 3.13 -45.56 60.26
C GLN A 8 2.47 -44.82 59.09
N LEU A 9 3.06 -44.98 57.90
CA LEU A 9 2.54 -44.50 56.63
C LEU A 9 1.25 -45.26 56.32
N LYS A 10 0.09 -44.66 56.64
CA LYS A 10 -1.22 -45.21 56.31
C LYS A 10 -1.41 -45.10 54.79
N GLN A 11 -1.17 -46.22 54.10
CA GLN A 11 -1.49 -46.39 52.68
C GLN A 11 -3.01 -46.29 52.53
N HIS A 12 -3.52 -45.08 52.32
CA HIS A 12 -4.84 -44.90 51.74
C HIS A 12 -4.69 -45.19 50.24
N SER A 13 -4.98 -46.45 49.87
CA SER A 13 -5.25 -46.81 48.50
C SER A 13 -6.58 -46.17 48.11
N ASP A 14 -6.54 -44.88 47.77
CA ASP A 14 -7.61 -44.26 47.01
C ASP A 14 -7.53 -44.85 45.61
N SER A 15 -8.22 -45.97 45.44
CA SER A 15 -8.55 -46.50 44.13
C SER A 15 -9.32 -45.41 43.39
N PHE A 16 -8.62 -44.64 42.56
CA PHE A 16 -9.22 -43.77 41.59
C PHE A 16 -9.91 -44.68 40.57
N THR A 17 -11.11 -45.14 40.92
CA THR A 17 -12.01 -45.78 39.98
C THR A 17 -12.35 -44.69 38.97
N ALA A 18 -11.59 -44.63 37.88
CA ALA A 18 -12.03 -43.98 36.67
C ALA A 18 -13.36 -44.66 36.32
N LYS A 19 -14.48 -44.02 36.67
CA LYS A 19 -15.80 -44.42 36.21
C LYS A 19 -15.72 -44.42 34.69
N ALA A 20 -15.51 -45.59 34.09
CA ALA A 20 -15.60 -45.77 32.66
C ALA A 20 -17.01 -45.32 32.26
N ALA A 21 -17.09 -44.18 31.57
CA ALA A 21 -18.35 -43.72 31.02
C ALA A 21 -18.91 -44.84 30.15
N LYS A 22 -20.21 -45.14 30.31
CA LYS A 22 -20.90 -46.15 29.49
C LYS A 22 -20.55 -45.90 28.01
N PRO A 23 -20.20 -46.92 27.21
CA PRO A 23 -19.87 -46.71 25.82
C PRO A 23 -21.05 -46.03 25.14
N LYS A 24 -20.78 -44.88 24.52
CA LYS A 24 -21.80 -44.08 23.82
C LYS A 24 -22.47 -45.00 22.80
N THR A 25 -23.79 -45.03 22.80
CA THR A 25 -24.55 -45.82 21.84
C THR A 25 -24.26 -45.31 20.42
N GLU A 26 -24.26 -46.18 19.41
CA GLU A 26 -23.96 -45.81 18.01
C GLU A 26 -24.76 -44.59 17.52
N ARG A 27 -26.02 -44.48 17.94
CA ARG A 27 -26.90 -43.33 17.66
C ARG A 27 -26.39 -42.01 18.28
N GLN A 28 -25.83 -42.06 19.49
CA GLN A 28 -25.28 -40.89 20.18
C GLN A 28 -23.97 -40.42 19.53
N LEU A 29 -23.11 -41.36 19.12
CA LEU A 29 -21.89 -41.07 18.38
C LEU A 29 -22.18 -40.39 17.03
N ARG A 30 -23.19 -40.87 16.29
CA ARG A 30 -23.63 -40.24 15.03
C ARG A 30 -24.11 -38.80 15.23
N LEU A 31 -24.94 -38.55 16.25
CA LEU A 31 -25.45 -37.21 16.58
C LEU A 31 -24.33 -36.25 16.99
N GLU A 32 -23.33 -36.72 17.72
CA GLU A 32 -22.19 -35.91 18.15
C GLU A 32 -21.25 -35.59 16.98
N ASN A 33 -20.99 -36.57 16.11
CA ASN A 33 -20.21 -36.36 14.88
C ASN A 33 -20.90 -35.37 13.94
N GLU A 34 -22.20 -35.52 13.71
CA GLU A 34 -22.99 -34.58 12.88
C GLU A 34 -22.97 -33.16 13.47
N LYS A 35 -23.05 -33.03 14.80
CA LYS A 35 -22.95 -31.74 15.49
C LYS A 35 -21.54 -31.14 15.36
N ALA A 36 -20.48 -31.95 15.45
CA ALA A 36 -19.10 -31.51 15.26
C ALA A 36 -18.84 -31.07 13.81
N GLU A 37 -19.32 -31.80 12.82
CA GLU A 37 -19.23 -31.45 11.40
C GLU A 37 -19.93 -30.11 11.10
N ARG A 38 -21.14 -29.91 11.65
CA ARG A 38 -21.86 -28.62 11.54
C ARG A 38 -21.10 -27.48 12.22
N ALA A 39 -20.43 -27.73 13.35
CA ALA A 39 -19.61 -26.72 14.02
C ALA A 39 -18.36 -26.36 13.22
N ILE A 40 -17.70 -27.34 12.60
CA ILE A 40 -16.56 -27.13 11.69
C ILE A 40 -17.00 -26.32 10.47
N ALA A 41 -18.13 -26.68 9.85
CA ALA A 41 -18.67 -25.97 8.69
C ALA A 41 -19.01 -24.50 9.03
N ARG A 42 -19.61 -24.24 10.20
CA ARG A 42 -19.86 -22.87 10.67
C ARG A 42 -18.56 -22.09 10.88
N ASN A 43 -17.58 -22.67 11.58
CA ASN A 43 -16.28 -22.03 11.79
C ASN A 43 -15.58 -21.72 10.45
N MET A 44 -15.59 -22.65 9.49
CA MET A 44 -15.05 -22.39 8.15
C MET A 44 -15.79 -21.24 7.43
N GLN A 45 -17.11 -21.18 7.56
CA GLN A 45 -17.89 -20.10 6.96
C GLN A 45 -17.59 -18.74 7.61
N ASP A 46 -17.43 -18.71 8.92
CA ASP A 46 -17.08 -17.49 9.66
C ASP A 46 -15.67 -17.02 9.29
N GLN A 47 -14.70 -17.93 9.17
CA GLN A 47 -13.35 -17.63 8.68
C GLN A 47 -13.36 -17.07 7.24
N ARG A 48 -14.18 -17.64 6.34
CA ARG A 48 -14.34 -17.11 4.98
C ARG A 48 -14.93 -15.70 4.99
N LYS A 49 -15.99 -15.46 5.76
CA LYS A 49 -16.61 -14.12 5.90
C LYS A 49 -15.63 -13.09 6.45
N ILE A 50 -14.80 -13.47 7.42
CA ILE A 50 -13.73 -12.61 7.97
C ILE A 50 -12.69 -12.30 6.89
N GLY A 51 -12.28 -13.30 6.11
CA GLY A 51 -11.39 -13.14 4.95
C GLY A 51 -11.94 -12.17 3.92
N ASP A 52 -13.18 -12.37 3.48
CA ASP A 52 -13.85 -11.52 2.49
C ASP A 52 -14.04 -10.09 3.01
N SER A 53 -14.38 -9.93 4.28
CA SER A 53 -14.53 -8.61 4.91
C SER A 53 -13.20 -7.87 5.00
N ARG A 54 -12.12 -8.59 5.34
CA ARG A 54 -10.75 -8.06 5.35
C ARG A 54 -10.30 -7.67 3.94
N GLU A 55 -10.54 -8.50 2.93
CA GLU A 55 -10.20 -8.20 1.54
C GLU A 55 -10.92 -6.93 1.06
N LYS A 56 -12.23 -6.83 1.31
CA LYS A 56 -13.02 -5.63 0.99
C LYS A 56 -12.47 -4.37 1.66
N SER A 57 -12.05 -4.47 2.92
CA SER A 57 -11.44 -3.34 3.64
C SER A 57 -10.08 -2.91 3.06
N LEU A 58 -9.30 -3.86 2.53
CA LEU A 58 -7.97 -3.60 1.96
C LEU A 58 -8.02 -3.18 0.48
N ASN A 59 -9.11 -3.46 -0.22
CA ASN A 59 -9.24 -3.15 -1.65
C ASN A 59 -9.30 -1.65 -1.93
N PHE A 60 -9.93 -0.85 -1.07
CA PHE A 60 -9.93 0.62 -1.18
C PHE A 60 -8.53 1.24 -1.07
N PRO A 61 -7.77 1.05 0.04
CA PRO A 61 -6.44 1.63 0.17
C PRO A 61 -5.47 1.08 -0.88
N ARG A 62 -5.66 -0.17 -1.35
CA ARG A 62 -4.85 -0.73 -2.44
C ARG A 62 -5.07 -0.02 -3.77
N LYS A 63 -6.32 0.34 -4.08
CA LYS A 63 -6.65 1.11 -5.30
C LYS A 63 -6.07 2.52 -5.24
N GLU A 64 -6.20 3.20 -4.10
CA GLU A 64 -5.64 4.55 -3.91
C GLU A 64 -4.11 4.56 -4.03
N VAL A 65 -3.44 3.61 -3.36
CA VAL A 65 -1.99 3.45 -3.47
C VAL A 65 -1.56 3.12 -4.89
N TYR A 66 -2.32 2.29 -5.61
CA TYR A 66 -2.04 1.99 -7.01
C TYR A 66 -2.18 3.24 -7.89
N ALA A 67 -3.27 3.99 -7.73
CA ALA A 67 -3.50 5.24 -8.46
C ALA A 67 -2.39 6.28 -8.18
N GLY A 68 -1.97 6.43 -6.92
CA GLY A 68 -0.86 7.30 -6.55
C GLY A 68 0.47 6.88 -7.20
N LYS A 69 0.77 5.57 -7.25
CA LYS A 69 1.95 5.04 -7.95
C LYS A 69 1.92 5.30 -9.45
N VAL A 70 0.75 5.22 -10.07
CA VAL A 70 0.57 5.53 -11.49
C VAL A 70 0.85 7.01 -11.75
N ALA A 71 0.24 7.90 -10.96
CA ALA A 71 0.45 9.34 -11.06
C ALA A 71 1.92 9.75 -10.87
N ASP A 72 2.60 9.17 -9.87
CA ASP A 72 4.04 9.38 -9.63
C ASP A 72 4.89 8.87 -10.81
N SER A 73 4.55 7.70 -11.35
CA SER A 73 5.25 7.15 -12.52
C SER A 73 5.11 8.07 -13.74
N ILE A 74 3.93 8.61 -13.99
CA ILE A 74 3.71 9.58 -15.07
C ILE A 74 4.58 10.82 -14.85
N LYS A 75 4.59 11.41 -13.65
CA LYS A 75 5.44 12.58 -13.32
C LYS A 75 6.93 12.28 -13.55
N ARG A 76 7.42 11.12 -13.11
CA ARG A 76 8.80 10.69 -13.28
C ARG A 76 9.17 10.52 -14.76
N PHE A 77 8.32 9.87 -15.56
CA PHE A 77 8.61 9.68 -16.99
C PHE A 77 8.56 11.00 -17.76
N SER A 78 7.61 11.89 -17.46
CA SER A 78 7.59 13.23 -18.06
C SER A 78 8.89 14.00 -17.79
N TYR A 79 9.45 13.91 -16.59
CA TYR A 79 10.74 14.51 -16.25
C TYR A 79 11.91 13.86 -17.01
N LEU A 80 11.98 12.53 -17.03
CA LEU A 80 13.08 11.78 -17.68
C LEU A 80 13.09 11.96 -19.20
N LEU A 81 11.92 11.89 -19.85
CA LEU A 81 11.75 12.19 -21.28
C LEU A 81 12.05 13.67 -21.58
N GLY A 82 11.99 14.51 -20.56
CA GLY A 82 12.36 15.91 -20.60
C GLY A 82 13.86 16.14 -20.82
N GLN A 83 14.69 15.29 -20.22
CA GLN A 83 16.12 15.52 -20.03
C GLN A 83 16.99 15.10 -21.22
N THR A 84 16.85 13.87 -21.72
CA THR A 84 17.64 13.36 -22.86
C THR A 84 16.82 12.37 -23.71
N GLU A 85 17.21 12.22 -24.98
CA GLU A 85 16.58 11.24 -25.88
C GLU A 85 16.87 9.78 -25.49
N LEU A 86 17.88 9.54 -24.65
CA LEU A 86 18.26 8.22 -24.16
C LEU A 86 17.11 7.55 -23.37
N PHE A 87 16.38 8.33 -22.56
CA PHE A 87 15.26 7.80 -21.79
C PHE A 87 14.08 7.39 -22.67
N ARG A 88 13.88 8.08 -23.80
CA ARG A 88 12.86 7.71 -24.79
C ARG A 88 13.16 6.36 -25.41
N HIS A 89 14.43 6.10 -25.74
CA HIS A 89 14.85 4.80 -26.26
C HIS A 89 14.56 3.66 -25.27
N PHE A 90 14.88 3.84 -23.99
CA PHE A 90 14.58 2.83 -22.97
C PHE A 90 13.08 2.64 -22.72
N CYS A 91 12.28 3.72 -22.77
CA CYS A 91 10.83 3.61 -22.65
C CYS A 91 10.24 2.79 -23.79
N ASN A 92 10.66 3.03 -25.03
CA ASN A 92 10.22 2.26 -26.20
C ASN A 92 10.60 0.78 -26.09
N LEU A 93 11.80 0.47 -25.58
CA LEU A 93 12.22 -0.92 -25.37
C LEU A 93 11.39 -1.62 -24.28
N LYS A 94 10.98 -0.88 -23.25
CA LYS A 94 10.10 -1.39 -22.18
C LYS A 94 8.66 -1.55 -22.66
N GLU A 95 8.16 -0.65 -23.50
CA GLU A 95 6.82 -0.72 -24.10
C GLU A 95 6.61 -2.04 -24.84
N GLN A 96 7.62 -2.51 -25.57
CA GLN A 96 7.57 -3.79 -26.28
C GLN A 96 7.48 -5.01 -25.36
N ARG A 97 7.91 -4.89 -24.11
CA ARG A 97 7.92 -5.99 -23.12
C ARG A 97 6.70 -5.96 -22.20
N GLU A 98 6.21 -4.77 -21.88
CA GLU A 98 5.20 -4.53 -20.85
C GLU A 98 4.02 -3.75 -21.45
N PRO A 99 2.92 -4.40 -21.85
CA PRO A 99 1.78 -3.73 -22.47
C PRO A 99 1.03 -2.78 -21.52
N GLU A 100 1.14 -2.98 -20.21
CA GLU A 100 0.59 -2.05 -19.21
C GLU A 100 1.39 -0.72 -19.16
N PHE A 101 2.68 -0.76 -19.48
CA PHE A 101 3.53 0.43 -19.56
C PHE A 101 3.18 1.29 -20.78
N ALA A 102 2.82 0.65 -21.90
CA ALA A 102 2.39 1.33 -23.13
C ALA A 102 1.20 2.27 -22.92
N LYS A 103 0.30 1.94 -21.99
CA LYS A 103 -0.87 2.78 -21.68
C LYS A 103 -0.51 4.07 -20.94
N LEU A 104 0.59 4.08 -20.18
CA LEU A 104 1.04 5.21 -19.36
C LEU A 104 1.99 6.16 -20.09
N LEU A 105 2.73 5.63 -21.06
CA LEU A 105 3.69 6.39 -21.85
C LEU A 105 3.08 7.60 -22.60
N PRO A 106 1.94 7.51 -23.30
CA PRO A 106 1.38 8.65 -24.04
C PRO A 106 0.97 9.80 -23.12
N GLU A 107 0.43 9.50 -21.93
CA GLU A 107 0.10 10.53 -20.95
C GLU A 107 1.35 11.29 -20.47
N SER A 108 2.46 10.56 -20.28
CA SER A 108 3.73 11.15 -19.86
C SER A 108 4.41 11.99 -20.96
N GLU A 109 4.32 11.57 -22.23
CA GLU A 109 4.85 12.31 -23.38
C GLU A 109 4.08 13.64 -23.58
N ASN A 110 2.76 13.62 -23.46
CA ASN A 110 1.92 14.82 -23.57
C ASN A 110 2.26 15.86 -22.48
N LYS A 111 2.45 15.44 -21.23
CA LYS A 111 2.85 16.34 -20.12
C LYS A 111 4.28 16.88 -20.29
N CYS A 112 5.18 16.12 -20.90
CA CYS A 112 6.53 16.58 -21.23
C CYS A 112 6.49 17.71 -22.27
N ILE A 113 5.60 17.61 -23.26
CA ILE A 113 5.42 18.64 -24.29
C ILE A 113 4.85 19.94 -23.69
N GLN A 114 3.94 19.83 -22.72
CA GLN A 114 3.34 20.98 -22.05
C GLN A 114 4.33 21.78 -21.19
N LYS A 115 5.24 21.11 -20.46
CA LYS A 115 6.16 21.76 -19.50
C LYS A 115 7.45 22.34 -20.10
N LYS A 116 7.79 22.04 -21.36
CA LYS A 116 9.02 22.57 -21.97
C LYS A 116 8.81 23.99 -22.50
N THR A 117 9.40 24.98 -21.83
CA THR A 117 9.76 26.25 -22.49
C THR A 117 10.73 25.94 -23.62
N LYS A 118 10.38 26.42 -24.82
CA LYS A 118 10.99 26.05 -26.10
C LYS A 118 12.51 26.35 -26.10
N PRO A 119 13.39 25.36 -26.36
CA PRO A 119 14.75 25.68 -26.78
C PRO A 119 14.71 26.28 -28.20
N ASP A 120 15.48 27.35 -28.40
CA ASP A 120 15.61 28.01 -29.71
C ASP A 120 16.02 26.99 -30.79
N GLY A 121 15.17 26.84 -31.81
CA GLY A 121 15.48 26.05 -33.01
C GLY A 121 14.72 24.72 -33.20
N GLN A 122 13.88 24.27 -32.26
CA GLN A 122 12.99 23.11 -32.53
C GLN A 122 11.62 23.56 -33.06
N HIS A 123 11.33 23.23 -34.32
CA HIS A 123 10.00 23.39 -34.93
C HIS A 123 9.00 22.36 -34.37
N ARG A 124 8.57 22.55 -33.13
CA ARG A 124 7.28 22.03 -32.65
C ARG A 124 6.29 23.17 -32.73
N GLY A 125 5.17 22.95 -33.41
CA GLY A 125 4.21 23.99 -33.78
C GLY A 125 3.91 24.95 -32.63
N GLN A 126 3.88 26.25 -32.92
CA GLN A 126 3.42 27.24 -31.94
C GLN A 126 1.97 26.88 -31.57
N LYS A 127 1.67 26.80 -30.27
CA LYS A 127 0.32 26.56 -29.77
C LYS A 127 -0.62 27.64 -30.29
N THR A 128 -1.88 27.29 -30.51
CA THR A 128 -2.90 28.26 -30.95
C THR A 128 -3.33 29.15 -29.78
N VAL A 129 -3.77 30.39 -30.05
CA VAL A 129 -4.20 31.36 -29.01
C VAL A 129 -5.27 30.76 -28.08
N LYS A 130 -6.18 29.96 -28.63
CA LYS A 130 -7.24 29.30 -27.85
C LYS A 130 -6.70 28.24 -26.88
N GLU A 131 -5.69 27.48 -27.31
CA GLU A 131 -5.06 26.44 -26.49
C GLU A 131 -4.25 27.06 -25.34
N ASP A 132 -3.58 28.19 -25.60
CA ASP A 132 -2.82 28.93 -24.59
C ASP A 132 -3.75 29.54 -23.52
N ASP A 133 -4.92 30.06 -23.93
CA ASP A 133 -5.95 30.60 -23.02
C ASP A 133 -6.57 29.51 -22.14
N GLU A 134 -6.85 28.33 -22.71
CA GLU A 134 -7.37 27.18 -21.95
C GLU A 134 -6.33 26.65 -20.93
N GLU A 135 -5.04 26.65 -21.26
CA GLU A 135 -3.97 26.28 -20.33
C GLU A 135 -3.80 27.30 -19.21
N LEU A 136 -3.87 28.60 -19.53
CA LEU A 136 -3.75 29.67 -18.53
C LEU A 136 -4.92 29.64 -17.54
N LEU A 137 -6.15 29.42 -18.03
CA LEU A 137 -7.32 29.21 -17.18
C LEU A 137 -7.25 27.92 -16.34
N ALA A 138 -6.63 26.86 -16.86
CA ALA A 138 -6.44 25.62 -16.11
C ALA A 138 -5.40 25.78 -14.99
N ALA A 139 -4.31 26.51 -15.25
CA ALA A 139 -3.30 26.86 -14.25
C ALA A 139 -3.89 27.76 -13.15
N ASP A 140 -4.68 28.76 -13.52
CA ASP A 140 -5.33 29.70 -12.58
C ASP A 140 -6.38 28.98 -11.69
N LYS A 141 -7.16 28.07 -12.28
CA LYS A 141 -8.11 27.21 -11.54
C LYS A 141 -7.42 26.21 -10.60
N GLN A 142 -6.19 25.81 -10.90
CA GLN A 142 -5.39 24.95 -10.03
C GLN A 142 -4.76 25.75 -8.88
N GLY A 143 -4.42 27.03 -9.12
CA GLY A 143 -3.70 27.87 -8.15
C GLY A 143 -4.45 28.21 -6.85
N ASP A 144 -5.78 28.28 -6.86
CA ASP A 144 -6.46 28.98 -5.76
C ASP A 144 -7.12 28.10 -4.68
N ASP A 145 -7.64 26.90 -4.96
CA ASP A 145 -8.57 26.28 -3.97
C ASP A 145 -8.56 24.75 -3.83
N SER A 146 -7.62 24.05 -4.47
CA SER A 146 -7.50 22.59 -4.28
C SER A 146 -6.25 22.23 -3.49
N GLN A 147 -6.46 21.56 -2.35
CA GLN A 147 -5.39 20.99 -1.52
C GLN A 147 -4.44 20.06 -2.32
N LEU A 148 -4.87 19.58 -3.50
CA LEU A 148 -4.07 18.81 -4.46
C LEU A 148 -3.05 19.64 -5.26
N ALA A 149 -3.36 20.90 -5.61
CA ALA A 149 -2.45 21.73 -6.40
C ALA A 149 -1.26 22.26 -5.57
N ARG A 150 -1.44 22.40 -4.25
CA ARG A 150 -0.34 22.68 -3.32
C ARG A 150 0.76 21.61 -3.29
N TYR A 151 0.51 20.42 -3.83
CA TYR A 151 1.53 19.36 -3.92
C TYR A 151 2.44 19.48 -5.17
N ASP A 152 2.08 20.30 -6.16
CA ASP A 152 2.93 20.49 -7.35
C ASP A 152 3.85 21.71 -7.24
N GLU A 153 3.58 22.64 -6.32
CA GLU A 153 4.53 23.69 -5.96
C GLU A 153 5.67 23.12 -5.10
N PRO A 154 6.94 23.31 -5.50
CA PRO A 154 8.07 22.81 -4.72
C PRO A 154 8.11 23.53 -3.36
N PHE A 155 7.99 22.78 -2.28
CA PHE A 155 8.24 23.31 -0.95
C PHE A 155 9.76 23.45 -0.77
N VAL A 156 10.23 24.70 -0.69
CA VAL A 156 11.66 25.02 -0.57
C VAL A 156 11.95 25.57 0.83
N PHE A 157 12.95 24.99 1.49
CA PHE A 157 13.47 25.53 2.75
C PHE A 157 14.53 26.61 2.45
N THR A 158 14.37 27.80 3.04
CA THR A 158 15.39 28.86 3.01
C THR A 158 16.33 28.79 4.22
N GLU A 159 15.91 28.10 5.28
CA GLU A 159 16.63 27.97 6.54
C GLU A 159 16.45 26.56 7.14
N SER A 160 17.21 26.26 8.20
CA SER A 160 17.15 24.96 8.87
C SER A 160 15.74 24.68 9.42
N PRO A 161 15.11 23.53 9.07
CA PRO A 161 13.79 23.18 9.59
C PRO A 161 13.76 23.09 11.12
N SER A 162 12.70 23.60 11.73
CA SER A 162 12.55 23.67 13.20
C SER A 162 12.44 22.30 13.90
N TYR A 163 12.07 21.26 13.17
CA TYR A 163 11.98 19.89 13.69
C TYR A 163 13.34 19.16 13.73
N THR A 164 14.40 19.74 13.17
CA THR A 164 15.74 19.14 13.17
C THR A 164 16.39 19.29 14.54
N LYS A 165 16.72 18.15 15.18
CA LYS A 165 17.43 18.13 16.47
C LYS A 165 18.93 18.06 16.21
N GLY A 166 19.72 18.91 16.88
CA GLY A 166 21.18 18.91 16.77
C GLY A 166 21.82 20.22 16.30
N GLY A 167 21.05 21.32 16.22
CA GLY A 167 21.53 22.64 15.80
C GLY A 167 21.05 23.03 14.42
N SER A 168 21.52 24.18 13.92
CA SER A 168 21.19 24.66 12.58
C SER A 168 21.95 23.90 11.50
N MET A 169 21.25 23.47 10.45
CA MET A 169 21.86 22.95 9.23
C MET A 169 22.72 24.03 8.56
N ARG A 170 23.82 23.61 7.93
CA ARG A 170 24.66 24.44 7.06
C ARG A 170 23.98 24.61 5.70
N ASP A 171 24.31 25.68 4.98
CA ASP A 171 23.66 26.03 3.72
C ASP A 171 23.67 24.89 2.68
N TYR A 172 24.80 24.19 2.52
CA TYR A 172 24.88 23.05 1.60
C TYR A 172 24.00 21.87 2.01
N GLN A 173 23.62 21.78 3.28
CA GLN A 173 22.70 20.76 3.78
C GLN A 173 21.24 21.17 3.57
N VAL A 174 20.94 22.47 3.52
CA VAL A 174 19.61 22.99 3.19
C VAL A 174 19.38 22.92 1.66
N GLN A 175 20.44 23.07 0.87
CA GLN A 175 20.39 22.95 -0.59
C GLN A 175 20.27 21.51 -1.10
N GLY A 176 20.79 20.52 -0.36
CA GLY A 176 20.80 19.11 -0.74
C GLY A 176 19.56 18.37 -0.31
#